data_AF-A0A820FZZ0-F1
#
_entry.id   AF-A0A820FZZ0-F1
#
_cell.length_a   1.000
_cell.length_b   1.000
_cell.length_c   1.000
_cell.angle_alpha   90.00
_cell.angle_beta   90.00
_cell.angle_gamma   90.00
#
_symmetry.space_group_name_H-M   'P 1'
#
loop_
_entity.id
_entity.type
_entity.pdbx_description
1 polymer ?
#
loop_
_entity_poly.entity_id
_entity_poly.type
_entity_poly.pdbx_seq_one_letter_code
_entity_poly.pdbx_strand_id
1 'polypeptide(L)' 'NNAGFAGAALDPCYHQPCDTIKNIHLFGYENLVQAAAYGLEFLGQHENLLSWLYPNGRL' A
#
# COMPACT_ATOMS: atom_id res chain seq x y z
N ASN A 1 -1.09 -11.94 4.41
CA ASN A 1 -0.91 -12.25 2.96
C ASN A 1 -2.00 -11.57 2.15
N ASN A 2 -1.95 -10.25 1.99
CA ASN A 2 -2.93 -9.48 1.21
C ASN A 2 -2.22 -8.64 0.14
N ALA A 3 -1.42 -9.28 -0.70
CA ALA A 3 -1.08 -8.68 -1.99
C ALA A 3 -2.30 -8.86 -2.92
N GLY A 4 -2.60 -7.85 -3.74
CA GLY A 4 -3.74 -7.87 -4.65
C GLY A 4 -3.75 -9.09 -5.57
N PHE A 5 -4.94 -9.60 -5.90
CA PHE A 5 -5.08 -10.78 -6.74
C PHE A 5 -4.79 -10.44 -8.20
N ALA A 6 -3.80 -11.11 -8.79
CA ALA A 6 -3.49 -10.98 -10.21
C ALA A 6 -4.72 -11.36 -11.05
N GLY A 7 -5.12 -10.47 -11.97
CA GLY A 7 -6.29 -10.66 -12.83
C GLY A 7 -7.65 -10.35 -12.18
N ALA A 8 -7.69 -9.87 -10.93
CA ALA A 8 -8.94 -9.43 -10.32
C ALA A 8 -9.20 -7.95 -10.61
N ALA A 9 -10.33 -7.65 -11.25
CA ALA A 9 -10.87 -6.30 -11.33
C ALA A 9 -11.50 -5.92 -9.97
N LEU A 10 -10.64 -5.58 -9.00
CA LEU A 10 -11.07 -5.22 -7.63
C LEU A 10 -11.85 -3.91 -7.59
N ASP A 11 -11.61 -3.02 -8.55
CA ASP A 11 -12.43 -1.85 -8.82
C ASP A 11 -13.03 -1.94 -10.24
N PRO A 12 -14.33 -2.22 -10.38
CA PRO A 12 -15.02 -2.23 -11.68
C PRO A 12 -14.99 -0.88 -12.40
N CYS A 13 -14.74 0.21 -11.68
CA CYS A 13 -14.61 1.54 -12.27
C CYS A 13 -13.21 1.84 -12.80
N TYR A 14 -12.21 1.00 -12.55
CA TYR A 14 -10.86 1.22 -13.05
C TYR A 14 -10.84 1.41 -14.58
N HIS A 15 -10.24 2.52 -15.03
CA HIS A 15 -10.22 2.94 -16.44
C HIS A 15 -11.62 3.15 -17.08
N GLN A 16 -12.66 3.39 -16.28
CA GLN A 16 -14.00 3.74 -16.74
C GLN A 16 -14.33 5.19 -16.39
N PRO A 17 -15.35 5.82 -17.01
CA PRO A 17 -15.77 7.19 -16.67
C PRO A 17 -16.21 7.40 -15.21
N CYS A 18 -16.53 6.31 -14.49
CA CYS A 18 -16.86 6.37 -13.07
C CYS A 18 -15.61 6.43 -12.14
N ASP A 19 -14.39 6.30 -12.68
CA ASP A 19 -13.12 6.50 -11.97
C ASP A 19 -12.92 7.99 -11.63
N THR A 20 -13.58 8.43 -10.56
CA THR A 20 -13.63 9.82 -10.14
C THR A 20 -13.49 9.91 -8.63
N ILE A 21 -13.18 11.12 -8.12
CA ILE A 21 -13.10 11.38 -6.67
C ILE A 21 -14.39 11.00 -5.91
N LYS A 22 -15.54 11.02 -6.60
CA LYS A 22 -16.83 10.65 -6.03
C LYS A 22 -16.96 9.14 -5.77
N ASN A 23 -16.12 8.32 -6.39
CA ASN A 23 -16.09 6.87 -6.26
C ASN A 23 -14.99 6.37 -5.29
N ILE A 24 -14.52 7.23 -4.37
CA ILE A 24 -13.58 6.82 -3.33
C ILE A 24 -14.34 6.36 -2.08
N HIS A 25 -14.01 5.16 -1.59
CA HIS A 25 -14.48 4.69 -0.29
C HIS A 25 -13.68 5.34 0.85
N LEU A 26 -14.17 6.47 1.38
CA LEU A 26 -13.45 7.32 2.33
C LEU A 26 -12.88 6.56 3.55
N PHE A 27 -13.69 5.71 4.20
CA PHE A 27 -13.23 4.90 5.33
C PHE A 27 -12.07 3.97 4.94
N GLY A 28 -12.11 3.40 3.74
CA GLY A 28 -11.04 2.54 3.24
C GLY A 28 -9.77 3.34 2.97
N TYR A 29 -9.93 4.52 2.37
CA TYR A 29 -8.84 5.45 2.10
C TYR A 29 -8.13 5.90 3.39
N GLU A 30 -8.88 6.31 4.42
CA GLU A 30 -8.31 6.74 5.70
C GLU A 30 -7.51 5.62 6.39
N ASN A 31 -8.01 4.39 6.35
CA ASN A 31 -7.28 3.23 6.88
C ASN A 31 -5.97 2.96 6.09
N LEU A 32 -5.99 3.13 4.76
CA LEU A 32 -4.78 3.01 3.96
C LEU A 32 -3.75 4.09 4.30
N VAL A 33 -4.19 5.34 4.53
CA VAL A 33 -3.31 6.43 4.97
C VAL A 33 -2.65 6.08 6.31
N GLN A 34 -3.42 5.61 7.29
CA GLN A 34 -2.88 5.22 8.60
C GLN A 34 -1.89 4.06 8.49
N ALA A 35 -2.21 3.03 7.71
CA ALA A 35 -1.32 1.88 7.51
C ALA A 35 -0.01 2.28 6.82
N ALA A 36 -0.08 3.15 5.81
CA ALA A 36 1.10 3.66 5.12
C ALA A 36 1.99 4.49 6.05
N ALA A 37 1.39 5.40 6.84
CA ALA A 37 2.11 6.20 7.82
C ALA A 37 2.81 5.32 8.87
N TYR A 38 2.11 4.32 9.40
CA TYR A 38 2.69 3.36 10.34
C TYR A 38 3.88 2.60 9.73
N GLY A 39 3.74 2.11 8.49
CA GLY A 39 4.83 1.39 7.82
C GLY A 39 6.08 2.25 7.62
N LEU A 40 5.90 3.51 7.22
CA LEU A 40 7.00 4.46 7.07
C LEU A 40 7.68 4.77 8.40
N GLU A 41 6.91 5.04 9.46
CA GLU A 41 7.46 5.31 10.78
C GLU A 41 8.21 4.11 11.34
N PHE A 42 7.60 2.92 11.30
CA PHE A 42 8.22 1.69 11.78
C PHE A 42 9.55 1.41 11.08
N LEU A 43 9.61 1.55 9.75
CA LEU A 43 10.85 1.35 9.00
C LEU A 43 11.86 2.49 9.23
N GLY A 44 11.38 3.73 9.36
CA GLY A 44 12.20 4.90 9.61
C GLY A 44 12.95 4.87 10.95
N GLN A 45 12.45 4.11 11.93
CA GLN A 45 13.10 3.91 13.23
C GLN A 45 14.32 2.96 13.19
N HIS A 46 14.58 2.28 12.07
CA HIS A 46 15.74 1.40 11.94
C HIS A 46 17.00 2.19 11.54
N GLU A 47 18.02 2.20 12.39
CA GLU A 47 19.30 2.89 12.13
C GLU A 47 19.98 2.43 10.84
N ASN A 48 19.81 1.15 10.49
CA ASN A 48 20.31 0.58 9.24
C ASN A 48 19.21 -0.21 8.53
N LEU A 49 18.36 0.53 7.81
CA LEU A 49 17.25 -0.03 7.04
C LEU A 49 17.70 -1.06 5.99
N LEU A 50 18.88 -0.90 5.38
CA LEU A 50 19.38 -1.83 4.36
C LEU A 50 19.73 -3.19 4.94
N SER A 51 20.38 -3.23 6.10
CA SER A 51 20.65 -4.48 6.82
C SER A 51 19.37 -5.15 7.31
N TRP A 52 18.35 -4.37 7.69
CA TRP A 52 17.05 -4.91 8.06
C TRP A 52 16.30 -5.50 6.85
N LEU A 53 16.28 -4.80 5.70
CA LEU A 53 15.61 -5.26 4.48
C LEU A 53 16.32 -6.45 3.83
N TYR A 54 17.65 -6.48 3.90
CA TYR A 54 18.49 -7.46 3.21
C TYR A 54 19.52 -8.06 4.17
N PRO A 55 19.09 -8.82 5.19
CA PRO A 55 20.00 -9.34 6.22
C PRO A 55 21.05 -10.31 5.64
N ASN A 56 20.79 -10.89 4.47
CA ASN A 56 21.69 -11.81 3.78
C ASN A 56 22.34 -11.20 2.51
N GLY A 57 22.32 -9.87 2.38
CA GLY A 57 22.79 -9.17 1.19
C GLY A 57 21.69 -8.95 0.15
N ARG A 58 21.91 -7.97 -0.72
CA ARG A 58 21.00 -7.61 -1.82
C ARG A 58 21.41 -8.45 -3.04
N LEU A 59 20.44 -9.14 -3.64
CA LEU A 59 20.62 -9.92 -4.88
C LEU A 59 21.10 -9.03 -6.04
#